data_AF-A0A9E2NQV9-F1
#
_entry.id   AF-A0A9E2NQV9-F1
#
_cell.length_a   1.000
_cell.length_b   1.000
_cell.length_c   1.000
_cell.angle_alpha   90.00
_cell.angle_beta   90.00
_cell.angle_gamma   90.00
#
_symmetry.space_group_name_H-M   'P 1'
#
loop_
_entity.id
_entity.type
_entity.pdbx_description
1 polymer ?
#
loop_
_entity_poly.entity_id
_entity_poly.type
_entity_poly.pdbx_seq_one_letter_code
_entity_poly.pdbx_strand_id
1 'polypeptide(L)'
;MFRKKICDYLEKCGFLSHGYKLFAAVLLVLGMAACSDDDNPIPEPDPEPTSTFKLHIGEGNIVQADLGAPDNYPPAYMAVLVMEDLPADEKIIYEGSVYSTENPEPDLSDCVFINDYSDYEPFLNWDWEKEPLYWRCLYLLHPLPGTTYYVRGYVQTNKAEYYSNTVEIRSSLTAPVAENPDTYEIPVIFHLFPDAEGNYPVKDWMVREQLDYANHVYSNYFNLPGQTESGVRFVAATTEPDGTPLETPGIVHEKEAVEIDYANVELDDQYIWDNEHALNVWVSPINNVYEDEYSIFAGFSFFPYFDEDEMMEGCETPYQPGVVSGIFLNTRAMTMANDVKSFAHEAGHFLGLEHVYIEGDDYCEDTPWYDRDAYLEATQGNIEYTRTDAATGEIFFSDNIMDYEYGFMAGITPDQVERIQYTLKHAYLIPGEAGKEDTPAVRSAGQPHRFGDKPVR
;
A
#
# COMPACT_ATOMS: atom_id res chain seq x y z
N MET A 1 13.08 31.43 16.04
CA MET A 1 11.85 31.39 16.87
C MET A 1 10.84 30.40 16.27
N PHE A 2 10.55 30.47 14.96
CA PHE A 2 9.76 29.48 14.21
C PHE A 2 10.26 28.03 14.32
N ARG A 3 11.53 27.77 13.97
CA ARG A 3 12.13 26.42 14.07
C ARG A 3 12.10 25.82 15.48
N LYS A 4 12.15 26.67 16.51
CA LYS A 4 12.10 26.26 17.92
C LYS A 4 10.67 25.93 18.36
N LYS A 5 9.66 26.70 17.92
CA LYS A 5 8.25 26.35 18.15
C LYS A 5 7.87 25.03 17.46
N ILE A 6 8.34 24.80 16.23
CA ILE A 6 8.13 23.52 15.53
C ILE A 6 8.79 22.38 16.30
N CYS A 7 10.07 22.48 16.71
CA CYS A 7 10.72 21.46 17.53
C CYS A 7 10.02 21.24 18.88
N ASP A 8 9.63 22.30 19.60
CA ASP A 8 8.94 22.19 20.89
C ASP A 8 7.51 21.59 20.76
N TYR A 9 6.86 21.72 19.59
CA TYR A 9 5.58 21.05 19.27
C TYR A 9 5.78 19.62 18.77
N LEU A 10 6.82 19.36 17.95
CA LEU A 10 7.18 18.01 17.50
C LEU A 10 7.63 17.11 18.67
N GLU A 11 8.29 17.66 19.69
CA GLU A 11 8.59 16.94 20.94
C GLU A 11 7.32 16.62 21.76
N LYS A 12 6.22 17.39 21.59
CA LYS A 12 4.92 17.13 22.24
C LYS A 12 4.02 16.20 21.40
N CYS A 13 4.19 16.20 20.08
CA CYS A 13 3.55 15.26 19.16
C CYS A 13 4.35 13.95 19.03
N GLY A 14 5.57 13.90 19.55
CA GLY A 14 6.38 12.70 19.70
C GLY A 14 5.83 11.84 20.84
N PHE A 15 5.37 10.64 20.48
CA PHE A 15 5.13 9.52 21.38
C PHE A 15 4.06 9.74 22.46
N LEU A 16 2.79 9.89 22.09
CA LEU A 16 1.66 9.80 23.03
C LEU A 16 0.44 9.05 22.44
N SER A 17 0.54 7.73 22.55
CA SER A 17 -0.50 6.73 22.89
C SER A 17 -1.96 6.99 22.47
N HIS A 18 -2.34 6.80 21.21
CA HIS A 18 -3.74 6.49 20.91
C HIS A 18 -3.80 5.55 19.71
N GLY A 19 -4.41 4.37 19.90
CA GLY A 19 -4.73 3.46 18.80
C GLY A 19 -5.67 4.16 17.84
N TYR A 20 -5.12 4.66 16.73
CA TYR A 20 -5.88 5.31 15.69
C TYR A 20 -6.46 4.22 14.79
N LYS A 21 -7.80 4.18 14.69
CA LYS A 21 -8.46 3.41 13.65
C LYS A 21 -8.22 4.13 12.34
N LEU A 22 -7.37 3.57 11.49
CA LEU A 22 -7.25 3.97 10.10
C LEU A 22 -8.61 3.69 9.43
N PHE A 23 -9.37 4.71 9.07
CA PHE A 23 -10.66 4.51 8.42
C PHE A 23 -10.48 4.61 6.91
N ALA A 24 -10.76 3.51 6.20
CA ALA A 24 -10.97 3.54 4.75
C ALA A 24 -12.26 4.31 4.48
N ALA A 25 -12.15 5.56 4.00
CA ALA A 25 -13.30 6.40 3.73
C ALA A 25 -14.14 5.84 2.56
N VAL A 26 -15.18 5.08 2.86
CA VAL A 26 -16.30 4.90 1.91
C VAL A 26 -17.15 6.17 1.99
N LEU A 27 -16.83 7.17 1.16
CA LEU A 27 -17.64 8.37 1.02
C LEU A 27 -18.91 8.06 0.23
N LEU A 28 -19.96 7.65 0.94
CA LEU A 28 -21.33 7.69 0.45
C LEU A 28 -21.75 9.17 0.34
N VAL A 29 -21.66 9.73 -0.86
CA VAL A 29 -22.17 11.05 -1.20
C VAL A 29 -23.67 11.09 -0.94
N LEU A 30 -24.10 11.72 0.16
CA LEU A 30 -25.49 12.05 0.43
C LEU A 30 -25.90 13.26 -0.43
N GLY A 31 -26.11 13.02 -1.72
CA GLY A 31 -26.83 13.92 -2.61
C GLY A 31 -28.32 13.55 -2.65
N MET A 32 -29.16 14.15 -1.79
CA MET A 32 -30.60 14.15 -2.03
C MET A 32 -31.13 15.59 -2.06
N ALA A 33 -31.16 16.14 -3.27
CA ALA A 33 -32.07 17.21 -3.63
C ALA A 33 -33.50 16.63 -3.65
N ALA A 34 -34.32 16.99 -2.66
CA ALA A 34 -35.75 16.76 -2.73
C ALA A 34 -36.38 17.82 -3.64
N CYS A 35 -36.81 17.41 -4.83
CA CYS A 35 -37.70 18.20 -5.66
C CYS A 35 -39.07 18.32 -4.96
N SER A 36 -39.46 19.52 -4.60
CA SER A 36 -40.87 19.89 -4.44
C SER A 36 -41.10 21.21 -5.16
N ASP A 37 -41.86 21.15 -6.25
CA ASP A 37 -42.37 22.31 -6.98
C ASP A 37 -43.30 23.11 -6.05
N ASP A 38 -42.86 24.31 -5.64
CA ASP A 38 -43.78 25.34 -5.17
C ASP A 38 -43.24 26.72 -5.57
N ASP A 39 -43.90 27.31 -6.57
CA ASP A 39 -43.62 28.63 -7.14
C ASP A 39 -43.90 29.73 -6.09
N ASN A 40 -42.91 30.07 -5.28
CA ASN A 40 -42.84 31.35 -4.57
C ASN A 40 -41.44 31.95 -4.75
N PRO A 41 -41.31 33.28 -4.95
CA PRO A 41 -40.01 33.92 -5.03
C PRO A 41 -39.32 33.82 -3.66
N ILE A 42 -38.39 32.87 -3.55
CA ILE A 42 -37.47 32.72 -2.41
C ILE A 42 -36.52 33.92 -2.43
N PRO A 43 -36.41 34.71 -1.35
CA PRO A 43 -35.38 35.75 -1.26
C PRO A 43 -34.02 35.10 -1.44
N GLU A 44 -33.14 35.71 -2.25
CA GLU A 44 -31.76 35.24 -2.42
C GLU A 44 -31.17 34.95 -1.03
N PRO A 45 -30.66 33.72 -0.78
CA PRO A 45 -30.01 33.43 0.50
C PRO A 45 -28.86 34.43 0.65
N ASP A 46 -28.73 35.02 1.84
CA ASP A 46 -27.51 35.75 2.19
C ASP A 46 -26.32 34.84 1.85
N PRO A 47 -25.24 35.36 1.24
CA PRO A 47 -24.08 34.55 0.94
C PRO A 47 -23.63 33.89 2.24
N GLU A 48 -23.58 32.55 2.22
CA GLU A 48 -23.03 31.75 3.32
C GLU A 48 -21.72 32.42 3.78
N PRO A 49 -21.59 32.76 5.08
CA PRO A 49 -20.36 33.38 5.56
C PRO A 49 -19.20 32.45 5.19
N THR A 50 -18.26 32.97 4.40
CA THR A 50 -17.04 32.23 4.06
C THR A 50 -16.35 31.90 5.38
N SER A 51 -16.23 30.60 5.68
CA SER A 51 -15.62 30.14 6.93
C SER A 51 -14.23 30.77 7.09
N THR A 52 -13.92 31.22 8.30
CA THR A 52 -12.63 31.87 8.59
C THR A 52 -11.48 30.88 8.65
N PHE A 53 -11.79 29.58 8.65
CA PHE A 53 -10.83 28.50 8.82
C PHE A 53 -9.84 28.46 7.64
N LYS A 54 -8.55 28.52 7.94
CA LYS A 54 -7.47 28.52 6.95
C LYS A 54 -6.55 27.34 7.16
N LEU A 55 -6.23 26.69 6.05
CA LEU A 55 -5.29 25.58 5.98
C LEU A 55 -4.12 25.96 5.10
N HIS A 56 -2.90 25.74 5.56
CA HIS A 56 -1.73 25.82 4.69
C HIS A 56 -0.59 24.90 5.15
N ILE A 57 0.22 24.45 4.20
CA ILE A 57 1.51 23.81 4.48
C ILE A 57 2.59 24.85 4.11
N GLY A 58 3.24 25.40 5.13
CA GLY A 58 4.18 26.51 4.99
C GLY A 58 5.55 26.11 4.46
N GLU A 59 6.32 27.10 4.00
CA GLU A 59 7.72 26.91 3.60
C GLU A 59 8.55 26.42 4.81
N GLY A 60 9.07 25.20 4.72
CA GLY A 60 9.81 24.54 5.81
C GLY A 60 8.97 23.64 6.74
N ASN A 61 7.67 23.45 6.44
CA ASN A 61 6.82 22.47 7.13
C ASN A 61 6.91 21.06 6.55
N ILE A 62 7.81 20.85 5.59
CA ILE A 62 8.21 19.54 5.08
C ILE A 62 9.62 19.31 5.59
N VAL A 63 9.79 18.30 6.42
CA VAL A 63 11.08 17.95 7.02
C VAL A 63 11.34 16.47 6.83
N GLN A 64 12.60 16.08 6.66
CA GLN A 64 12.96 14.68 6.74
C GLN A 64 12.68 14.19 8.17
N ALA A 65 11.95 13.07 8.28
CA ALA A 65 11.67 12.43 9.54
C ALA A 65 12.90 11.61 9.98
N ASP A 66 13.30 11.76 11.24
CA ASP A 66 14.32 10.93 11.85
C ASP A 66 13.66 9.69 12.43
N LEU A 67 13.85 8.54 11.77
CA LEU A 67 13.35 7.23 12.20
C LEU A 67 14.39 6.48 13.05
N GLY A 68 15.49 7.13 13.44
CA GLY A 68 16.56 6.53 14.23
C GLY A 68 17.49 5.58 13.46
N ALA A 69 17.21 5.33 12.18
CA ALA A 69 17.99 4.43 11.34
C ALA A 69 19.22 5.09 10.69
N PRO A 70 20.24 4.30 10.32
CA PRO A 70 21.40 4.79 9.57
C PRO A 70 21.05 5.43 8.21
N ASP A 71 21.94 6.27 7.69
CA ASP A 71 21.74 7.06 6.45
C ASP A 71 21.47 6.22 5.18
N ASN A 72 21.78 4.91 5.18
CA ASN A 72 21.53 4.01 4.05
C ASN A 72 20.12 3.40 4.06
N TYR A 73 19.28 3.74 5.04
CA TYR A 73 17.87 3.31 5.06
C TYR A 73 16.96 4.24 4.26
N PRO A 74 15.80 3.75 3.78
CA PRO A 74 14.82 4.58 3.08
C PRO A 74 14.48 5.85 3.86
N PRO A 75 14.55 7.04 3.24
CA PRO A 75 14.19 8.27 3.91
C PRO A 75 12.66 8.35 4.08
N ALA A 76 12.22 9.02 5.14
CA ALA A 76 10.83 9.43 5.32
C ALA A 76 10.74 10.95 5.40
N TYR A 77 9.63 11.50 4.94
CA TYR A 77 9.32 12.93 5.07
C TYR A 77 8.08 13.12 5.93
N MET A 78 8.05 14.19 6.70
CA MET A 78 6.90 14.59 7.49
C MET A 78 6.39 15.93 6.98
N ALA A 79 5.09 15.99 6.68
CA ALA A 79 4.40 17.24 6.35
C ALA A 79 3.56 17.72 7.55
N VAL A 80 3.67 19.01 7.85
CA VAL A 80 2.95 19.67 8.95
C VAL A 80 1.96 20.69 8.39
N LEU A 81 0.68 20.43 8.62
CA LEU A 81 -0.44 21.31 8.34
C LEU A 81 -0.54 22.40 9.40
N VAL A 82 -0.73 23.63 8.95
CA VAL A 82 -1.08 24.77 9.80
C VAL A 82 -2.57 25.03 9.65
N MET A 83 -3.27 25.00 10.78
CA MET A 83 -4.69 25.25 10.90
C MET A 83 -4.91 26.53 11.71
N GLU A 84 -5.70 27.47 11.20
CA GLU A 84 -5.90 28.77 11.83
C GLU A 84 -7.37 29.18 11.81
N ASP A 85 -7.80 29.92 12.83
CA ASP A 85 -9.10 30.61 12.85
C ASP A 85 -10.32 29.66 12.70
N LEU A 86 -10.29 28.44 13.27
CA LEU A 86 -11.46 27.54 13.28
C LEU A 86 -12.64 28.22 13.99
N PRO A 87 -13.82 28.33 13.35
CA PRO A 87 -14.99 28.94 13.98
C PRO A 87 -15.40 28.21 15.26
N ALA A 88 -15.85 28.97 16.26
CA ALA A 88 -16.20 28.43 17.58
C ALA A 88 -17.35 27.39 17.57
N ASP A 89 -18.12 27.33 16.49
CA ASP A 89 -19.21 26.38 16.29
C ASP A 89 -18.88 25.26 15.27
N GLU A 90 -17.62 25.18 14.83
CA GLU A 90 -17.06 24.09 14.05
C GLU A 90 -16.18 23.17 14.89
N LYS A 91 -16.16 21.89 14.54
CA LYS A 91 -15.33 20.86 15.17
C LYS A 91 -14.70 20.00 14.08
N ILE A 92 -13.39 19.78 14.19
CA ILE A 92 -12.66 18.86 13.33
C ILE A 92 -13.15 17.44 13.60
N ILE A 93 -13.50 16.72 12.54
CA ILE A 93 -13.86 15.30 12.56
C ILE A 93 -12.69 14.50 12.00
N TYR A 94 -12.22 14.85 10.81
CA TYR A 94 -11.11 14.18 10.16
C TYR A 94 -10.01 15.17 9.80
N GLU A 95 -8.76 14.74 9.92
CA GLU A 95 -7.60 15.50 9.47
C GLU A 95 -6.56 14.57 8.86
N GLY A 96 -5.85 15.10 7.86
CA GLY A 96 -4.69 14.47 7.29
C GLY A 96 -4.34 15.09 5.95
N SER A 97 -4.05 14.27 4.96
CA SER A 97 -3.69 14.74 3.62
C SER A 97 -4.08 13.78 2.53
N VAL A 98 -4.04 14.30 1.31
CA VAL A 98 -4.10 13.55 0.07
C VAL A 98 -2.81 13.79 -0.70
N TYR A 99 -2.37 12.79 -1.47
CA TYR A 99 -1.26 12.98 -2.39
C TYR A 99 -1.48 12.29 -3.73
N SER A 100 -0.81 12.82 -4.75
CA SER A 100 -0.74 12.22 -6.07
C SER A 100 0.67 12.41 -6.66
N THR A 101 1.10 11.50 -7.52
CA THR A 101 2.32 11.68 -8.32
C THR A 101 2.03 12.30 -9.70
N GLU A 102 0.76 12.42 -10.07
CA GLU A 102 0.32 12.94 -11.37
C GLU A 102 -0.63 14.14 -11.28
N ASN A 103 -1.49 14.20 -10.24
CA ASN A 103 -2.43 15.30 -10.04
C ASN A 103 -1.81 16.43 -9.19
N PRO A 104 -1.58 17.64 -9.75
CA PRO A 104 -1.04 18.78 -9.01
C PRO A 104 -2.03 19.42 -8.03
N GLU A 105 -3.30 19.03 -8.06
CA GLU A 105 -4.33 19.44 -7.10
C GLU A 105 -5.05 18.19 -6.58
N PRO A 106 -4.35 17.35 -5.79
CA PRO A 106 -4.92 16.08 -5.32
C PRO A 106 -6.16 16.31 -4.45
N ASP A 107 -7.06 15.34 -4.49
CA ASP A 107 -8.28 15.27 -3.70
C ASP A 107 -8.52 13.85 -3.16
N LEU A 108 -9.71 13.59 -2.60
CA LEU A 108 -10.05 12.30 -1.97
C LEU A 108 -10.16 11.14 -2.96
N SER A 109 -10.02 11.37 -4.27
CA SER A 109 -9.92 10.33 -5.29
C SER A 109 -8.48 9.88 -5.59
N ASP A 110 -7.48 10.55 -5.02
CA ASP A 110 -6.06 10.16 -5.02
C ASP A 110 -5.68 9.38 -3.73
N CYS A 111 -4.39 9.22 -3.41
CA CYS A 111 -3.97 8.53 -2.19
C CYS A 111 -4.35 9.32 -0.94
N VAL A 112 -4.96 8.65 0.04
CA VAL A 112 -5.48 9.28 1.27
C VAL A 112 -4.69 8.87 2.51
N PHE A 113 -4.35 9.84 3.37
CA PHE A 113 -3.87 9.63 4.73
C PHE A 113 -4.75 10.46 5.66
N ILE A 114 -5.82 9.87 6.20
CA ILE A 114 -6.82 10.62 6.98
C ILE A 114 -7.13 9.86 8.27
N ASN A 115 -7.15 10.59 9.39
CA ASN A 115 -7.42 10.04 10.72
C ASN A 115 -8.65 10.68 11.34
N ASP A 116 -9.37 9.92 12.15
CA ASP A 116 -10.48 10.41 12.98
C ASP A 116 -9.94 11.14 14.23
N TYR A 117 -10.36 12.40 14.37
CA TYR A 117 -10.05 13.29 15.48
C TYR A 117 -11.31 13.87 16.13
N SER A 118 -12.49 13.30 15.89
CA SER A 118 -13.79 13.78 16.39
C SER A 118 -13.84 13.97 17.91
N ASP A 119 -13.18 13.07 18.64
CA ASP A 119 -13.08 13.07 20.11
C ASP A 119 -11.67 13.48 20.62
N TYR A 120 -10.82 14.03 19.76
CA TYR A 120 -9.43 14.30 20.12
C TYR A 120 -9.29 15.58 20.97
N GLU A 121 -9.02 15.38 22.27
CA GLU A 121 -9.00 16.45 23.27
C GLU A 121 -8.12 17.67 22.89
N PRO A 122 -6.93 17.51 22.28
CA PRO A 122 -6.12 18.65 21.87
C PRO A 122 -6.80 19.54 20.83
N PHE A 123 -7.57 18.99 19.89
CA PHE A 123 -8.30 19.79 18.90
C PHE A 123 -9.53 20.44 19.54
N LEU A 124 -10.25 19.70 20.38
CA LEU A 124 -11.45 20.19 21.07
C LEU A 124 -11.16 21.36 22.03
N ASN A 125 -9.99 21.35 22.67
CA ASN A 125 -9.61 22.35 23.67
C ASN A 125 -8.64 23.41 23.14
N TRP A 126 -8.36 23.42 21.82
CA TRP A 126 -7.43 24.38 21.24
C TRP A 126 -7.99 25.81 21.28
N ASP A 127 -7.13 26.77 21.65
CA ASP A 127 -7.49 28.19 21.69
C ASP A 127 -7.17 28.85 20.34
N TRP A 128 -8.09 28.68 19.39
CA TRP A 128 -7.97 29.16 18.01
C TRP A 128 -7.84 30.68 17.87
N GLU A 129 -8.23 31.46 18.89
CA GLU A 129 -8.05 32.92 18.90
C GLU A 129 -6.62 33.35 19.26
N LYS A 130 -5.83 32.48 19.90
CA LYS A 130 -4.50 32.82 20.41
C LYS A 130 -3.37 32.45 19.48
N GLU A 131 -3.38 31.25 18.92
CA GLU A 131 -2.33 30.79 18.01
C GLU A 131 -2.80 29.69 17.06
N PRO A 132 -2.17 29.60 15.88
CA PRO A 132 -2.45 28.52 14.93
C PRO A 132 -2.01 27.17 15.49
N LEU A 133 -2.73 26.12 15.10
CA LEU A 133 -2.38 24.73 15.40
C LEU A 133 -1.47 24.18 14.30
N TYR A 134 -0.32 23.65 14.70
CA TYR A 134 0.58 22.90 13.82
C TYR A 134 0.39 21.42 14.10
N TRP A 135 -0.02 20.67 13.07
CA TRP A 135 -0.30 19.27 13.21
C TRP A 135 0.29 18.48 12.04
N ARG A 136 0.80 17.29 12.33
CA ARG A 136 1.34 16.42 11.28
C ARG A 136 0.19 15.84 10.47
N CYS A 137 0.18 16.11 9.17
CA CYS A 137 -0.86 15.64 8.25
C CYS A 137 -0.40 14.49 7.34
N LEU A 138 0.90 14.20 7.27
CA LEU A 138 1.47 13.10 6.48
C LEU A 138 2.83 12.65 7.04
N TYR A 139 3.05 11.35 7.09
CA TYR A 139 4.38 10.77 6.85
C TYR A 139 4.39 10.26 5.41
N LEU A 140 5.30 10.75 4.58
CA LEU A 140 5.58 10.16 3.27
C LEU A 140 6.71 9.17 3.46
N LEU A 141 6.35 7.90 3.47
CA LEU A 141 7.22 6.75 3.63
C LEU A 141 7.53 6.16 2.24
N HIS A 142 8.69 5.52 2.10
CA HIS A 142 9.07 4.80 0.87
C HIS A 142 9.00 5.64 -0.43
N PRO A 143 9.50 6.89 -0.45
CA PRO A 143 9.44 7.73 -1.63
C PRO A 143 10.26 7.11 -2.79
N LEU A 144 9.74 7.15 -4.00
CA LEU A 144 10.41 6.58 -5.18
C LEU A 144 11.46 7.54 -5.76
N PRO A 145 12.54 7.04 -6.39
CA PRO A 145 13.57 7.87 -7.01
C PRO A 145 13.07 8.80 -8.11
N GLY A 146 13.48 10.07 -8.02
CA GLY A 146 13.11 11.09 -9.01
C GLY A 146 11.63 11.52 -9.02
N THR A 147 10.78 10.89 -8.20
CA THR A 147 9.34 11.16 -8.13
C THR A 147 9.03 12.47 -7.40
N THR A 148 8.05 13.20 -7.91
CA THR A 148 7.45 14.36 -7.24
C THR A 148 6.09 13.95 -6.70
N TYR A 149 5.88 14.18 -5.41
CA TYR A 149 4.62 13.97 -4.73
C TYR A 149 3.94 15.33 -4.52
N TYR A 150 2.77 15.52 -5.12
CA TYR A 150 1.90 16.64 -4.86
C TYR A 150 1.09 16.31 -3.61
N VAL A 151 1.27 17.07 -2.53
CA VAL A 151 0.62 16.81 -1.24
C VAL A 151 -0.28 17.99 -0.88
N ARG A 152 -1.50 17.69 -0.43
CA ARG A 152 -2.46 18.68 0.01
C ARG A 152 -3.07 18.25 1.34
N GLY A 153 -3.01 19.10 2.35
CA GLY A 153 -3.66 18.88 3.63
C GLY A 153 -5.18 18.91 3.47
N TYR A 154 -5.86 18.04 4.22
CA TYR A 154 -7.30 17.87 4.21
C TYR A 154 -7.84 17.93 5.64
N VAL A 155 -8.94 18.66 5.84
CA VAL A 155 -9.69 18.66 7.09
C VAL A 155 -11.18 18.59 6.77
N GLN A 156 -11.88 17.66 7.39
CA GLN A 156 -13.33 17.64 7.43
C GLN A 156 -13.81 18.06 8.81
N THR A 157 -14.70 19.05 8.85
CA THR A 157 -15.39 19.45 10.06
C THR A 157 -16.82 18.91 10.05
N ASN A 158 -17.55 19.13 11.15
CA ASN A 158 -18.99 18.88 11.20
C ASN A 158 -19.83 19.78 10.28
N LYS A 159 -19.21 20.70 9.52
CA LYS A 159 -19.91 21.63 8.63
C LYS A 159 -19.42 21.62 7.19
N ALA A 160 -18.12 21.45 6.96
CA ALA A 160 -17.54 21.57 5.64
C ALA A 160 -16.23 20.79 5.49
N GLU A 161 -15.76 20.72 4.24
CA GLU A 161 -14.46 20.17 3.87
C GLU A 161 -13.52 21.31 3.46
N TYR A 162 -12.26 21.17 3.85
CA TYR A 162 -11.22 22.16 3.64
C TYR A 162 -9.97 21.49 3.10
N TYR A 163 -9.33 22.18 2.16
CA TYR A 163 -8.03 21.78 1.65
C TYR A 163 -7.02 22.91 1.78
N SER A 164 -5.77 22.55 2.05
CA SER A 164 -4.65 23.50 2.02
C SER A 164 -4.23 23.87 0.60
N ASN A 165 -3.21 24.73 0.48
CA ASN A 165 -2.40 24.77 -0.73
C ASN A 165 -1.74 23.41 -1.01
N THR A 166 -1.49 23.09 -2.27
CA THR A 166 -0.61 21.97 -2.63
C THR A 166 0.86 22.35 -2.37
N VAL A 167 1.64 21.39 -1.90
CA VAL A 167 3.10 21.46 -1.84
C VAL A 167 3.70 20.29 -2.61
N GLU A 168 4.91 20.48 -3.13
CA GLU A 168 5.66 19.43 -3.82
C GLU A 168 6.72 18.86 -2.87
N ILE A 169 6.70 17.54 -2.69
CA ILE A 169 7.80 16.78 -2.07
C ILE A 169 8.53 16.05 -3.19
N ARG A 170 9.75 16.48 -3.49
CA ARG A 170 10.59 15.80 -4.48
C ARG A 170 11.52 14.82 -3.78
N SER A 171 11.44 13.55 -4.17
CA SER A 171 12.36 12.54 -3.69
C SER A 171 13.80 12.89 -4.08
N SER A 172 14.70 12.88 -3.09
CA SER A 172 16.14 13.06 -3.29
C SER A 172 16.83 11.81 -3.82
N LEU A 173 16.12 10.68 -3.86
CA LEU A 173 16.66 9.41 -4.34
C LEU A 173 16.92 9.49 -5.85
N THR A 174 18.05 8.91 -6.26
CA THR A 174 18.49 8.88 -7.67
C THR A 174 18.03 7.59 -8.33
N ALA A 175 17.77 7.61 -9.64
CA ALA A 175 17.40 6.40 -10.37
C ALA A 175 18.38 5.24 -10.08
N PRO A 176 17.90 3.98 -10.07
CA PRO A 176 18.72 2.81 -9.80
C PRO A 176 19.99 2.77 -10.65
N VAL A 177 21.08 2.25 -10.09
CA VAL A 177 22.32 2.03 -10.83
C VAL A 177 22.18 0.77 -11.69
N ALA A 178 22.72 0.84 -12.92
CA ALA A 178 22.95 -0.22 -13.91
C ALA A 178 22.13 -1.52 -13.77
N GLU A 179 21.21 -1.73 -14.72
CA GLU A 179 20.50 -2.99 -14.88
C GLU A 179 21.47 -4.17 -14.95
N ASN A 180 21.25 -5.16 -14.09
CA ASN A 180 21.91 -6.44 -14.17
C ASN A 180 21.27 -7.22 -15.34
N PRO A 181 22.03 -7.51 -16.43
CA PRO A 181 21.46 -8.16 -17.62
C PRO A 181 21.12 -9.63 -17.39
N ASP A 182 21.60 -10.23 -16.29
CA ASP A 182 21.35 -11.62 -15.92
C ASP A 182 20.11 -11.76 -15.01
N THR A 183 19.42 -10.65 -14.69
CA THR A 183 18.20 -10.66 -13.87
C THR A 183 17.04 -11.32 -14.59
N TYR A 184 16.33 -12.20 -13.88
CA TYR A 184 15.12 -12.84 -14.38
C TYR A 184 13.96 -11.84 -14.44
N GLU A 185 13.43 -11.58 -15.64
CA GLU A 185 12.28 -10.70 -15.83
C GLU A 185 10.96 -11.47 -15.71
N ILE A 186 10.10 -11.04 -14.80
CA ILE A 186 8.72 -11.52 -14.67
C ILE A 186 7.79 -10.46 -15.26
N PRO A 187 7.17 -10.71 -16.42
CA PRO A 187 6.09 -9.86 -16.92
C PRO A 187 4.91 -9.84 -15.95
N VAL A 188 4.37 -8.67 -15.65
CA VAL A 188 3.25 -8.47 -14.72
C VAL A 188 2.09 -7.79 -15.44
N ILE A 189 0.88 -8.26 -15.17
CA ILE A 189 -0.37 -7.65 -15.64
C ILE A 189 -1.31 -7.37 -14.46
N PHE A 190 -1.67 -6.11 -14.27
CA PHE A 190 -2.62 -5.67 -13.27
C PHE A 190 -4.01 -5.54 -13.88
N HIS A 191 -4.97 -6.29 -13.35
CA HIS A 191 -6.39 -6.19 -13.67
C HIS A 191 -7.02 -5.19 -12.68
N LEU A 192 -7.28 -3.97 -13.15
CA LEU A 192 -7.96 -2.95 -12.36
C LEU A 192 -9.46 -3.09 -12.55
N PHE A 193 -10.19 -3.36 -11.46
CA PHE A 193 -11.64 -3.42 -11.48
C PHE A 193 -12.27 -2.07 -11.05
N PRO A 194 -13.35 -1.63 -11.72
CA PRO A 194 -14.09 -0.45 -11.33
C PRO A 194 -14.96 -0.75 -10.10
N ASP A 195 -15.40 0.30 -9.42
CA ASP A 195 -16.46 0.25 -8.43
C ASP A 195 -17.84 0.02 -9.08
N ALA A 196 -18.87 -0.13 -8.26
CA ALA A 196 -20.25 -0.37 -8.71
C ALA A 196 -20.82 0.77 -9.58
N GLU A 197 -20.25 1.97 -9.46
CA GLU A 197 -20.59 3.16 -10.22
C GLU A 197 -19.79 3.29 -11.54
N GLY A 198 -18.80 2.41 -11.76
CA GLY A 198 -17.96 2.40 -12.95
C GLY A 198 -16.73 3.29 -12.86
N ASN A 199 -16.39 3.83 -11.69
CA ASN A 199 -15.16 4.59 -11.48
C ASN A 199 -14.02 3.64 -11.09
N TYR A 200 -12.78 4.02 -11.36
CA TYR A 200 -11.60 3.27 -10.91
C TYR A 200 -11.02 3.96 -9.68
N PRO A 201 -11.13 3.37 -8.47
CA PRO A 201 -10.56 3.96 -7.27
C PRO A 201 -9.03 3.95 -7.33
N VAL A 202 -8.44 2.83 -7.77
CA VAL A 202 -6.99 2.74 -8.01
C VAL A 202 -6.65 3.37 -9.36
N LYS A 203 -5.65 4.24 -9.37
CA LYS A 203 -5.16 4.92 -10.59
C LYS A 203 -3.94 4.20 -11.15
N ASP A 204 -3.71 4.34 -12.47
CA ASP A 204 -2.56 3.73 -13.15
C ASP A 204 -1.22 4.07 -12.49
N TRP A 205 -1.07 5.28 -11.95
CA TRP A 205 0.16 5.69 -11.28
C TRP A 205 0.39 4.95 -9.95
N MET A 206 -0.67 4.62 -9.21
CA MET A 206 -0.57 3.84 -7.97
C MET A 206 -0.03 2.43 -8.26
N VAL A 207 -0.47 1.83 -9.38
CA VAL A 207 0.05 0.55 -9.87
C VAL A 207 1.52 0.64 -10.27
N ARG A 208 1.89 1.71 -10.99
CA ARG A 208 3.30 1.95 -11.35
C ARG A 208 4.18 2.08 -10.10
N GLU A 209 3.70 2.76 -9.05
CA GLU A 209 4.45 2.87 -7.80
C GLU A 209 4.69 1.51 -7.13
N GLN A 210 3.71 0.60 -7.12
CA GLN A 210 3.86 -0.77 -6.61
C GLN A 210 4.98 -1.52 -7.34
N LEU A 211 4.96 -1.48 -8.67
CA LEU A 211 5.92 -2.18 -9.51
C LEU A 211 7.34 -1.60 -9.35
N ASP A 212 7.46 -0.27 -9.33
CA ASP A 212 8.72 0.43 -9.14
C ASP A 212 9.30 0.17 -7.74
N TYR A 213 8.46 0.19 -6.71
CA TYR A 213 8.90 -0.09 -5.34
C TYR A 213 9.37 -1.54 -5.17
N ALA A 214 8.64 -2.51 -5.74
CA ALA A 214 9.08 -3.90 -5.76
C ALA A 214 10.47 -4.04 -6.41
N ASN A 215 10.69 -3.40 -7.55
CA ASN A 215 12.02 -3.43 -8.18
C ASN A 215 13.12 -2.78 -7.32
N HIS A 216 12.82 -1.79 -6.48
CA HIS A 216 13.80 -1.26 -5.51
C HIS A 216 14.15 -2.27 -4.41
N VAL A 217 13.14 -2.96 -3.88
CA VAL A 217 13.34 -4.01 -2.86
C VAL A 217 14.17 -5.15 -3.44
N TYR A 218 13.74 -5.69 -4.57
CA TYR A 218 14.34 -6.89 -5.17
C TYR A 218 15.73 -6.65 -5.80
N SER A 219 16.07 -5.40 -6.09
CA SER A 219 17.43 -4.99 -6.50
C SER A 219 18.35 -4.59 -5.34
N ASN A 220 17.87 -4.63 -4.10
CA ASN A 220 18.57 -4.09 -2.92
C ASN A 220 19.07 -2.64 -3.15
N TYR A 221 18.18 -1.79 -3.65
CA TYR A 221 18.49 -0.41 -4.05
C TYR A 221 19.19 0.39 -2.94
N PHE A 222 18.77 0.20 -1.69
CA PHE A 222 19.29 0.90 -0.51
C PHE A 222 20.59 0.30 0.03
N ASN A 223 21.04 -0.85 -0.50
CA ASN A 223 22.20 -1.60 -0.04
C ASN A 223 22.17 -1.77 1.48
N LEU A 224 21.06 -2.34 1.98
CA LEU A 224 20.81 -2.52 3.40
C LEU A 224 21.72 -3.62 3.97
N PRO A 225 22.22 -3.49 5.21
CA PRO A 225 23.08 -4.50 5.79
C PRO A 225 22.32 -5.82 5.97
N GLY A 226 22.91 -6.94 5.55
CA GLY A 226 22.26 -8.25 5.64
C GLY A 226 21.24 -8.55 4.53
N GLN A 227 20.98 -7.59 3.64
CA GLN A 227 20.08 -7.76 2.49
C GLN A 227 20.89 -7.89 1.20
N THR A 228 20.35 -8.53 0.17
CA THR A 228 21.03 -8.74 -1.12
C THR A 228 20.09 -8.61 -2.31
N GLU A 229 20.64 -8.36 -3.50
CA GLU A 229 19.89 -8.40 -4.76
C GLU A 229 19.37 -9.82 -5.00
N SER A 230 18.09 -9.92 -5.37
CA SER A 230 17.40 -11.21 -5.57
C SER A 230 17.64 -11.86 -6.93
N GLY A 231 18.08 -11.07 -7.92
CA GLY A 231 18.16 -11.52 -9.31
C GLY A 231 16.80 -11.60 -10.02
N VAL A 232 15.74 -11.00 -9.45
CA VAL A 232 14.41 -10.85 -10.08
C VAL A 232 14.11 -9.39 -10.37
N ARG A 233 13.43 -9.14 -11.50
CA ARG A 233 12.88 -7.85 -11.88
C ARG A 233 11.48 -8.04 -12.43
N PHE A 234 10.55 -7.23 -11.95
CA PHE A 234 9.17 -7.22 -12.44
C PHE A 234 9.06 -6.19 -13.57
N VAL A 235 8.53 -6.59 -14.71
CA VAL A 235 8.37 -5.72 -15.89
C VAL A 235 6.91 -5.65 -16.30
N ALA A 236 6.47 -4.47 -16.72
CA ALA A 236 5.10 -4.31 -17.23
C ALA A 236 4.92 -5.14 -18.51
N ALA A 237 3.92 -6.02 -18.54
CA ALA A 237 3.57 -6.75 -19.76
C ALA A 237 3.22 -5.75 -20.88
N THR A 238 3.67 -6.00 -22.12
CA THR A 238 3.46 -5.06 -23.24
C THR A 238 2.43 -5.54 -24.26
N THR A 239 2.02 -6.79 -24.18
CA THR A 239 1.04 -7.41 -25.07
C THR A 239 0.06 -8.28 -24.29
N GLU A 240 -1.15 -8.43 -24.83
CA GLU A 240 -2.12 -9.45 -24.45
C GLU A 240 -1.62 -10.88 -24.81
N PRO A 241 -2.24 -11.94 -24.28
CA PRO A 241 -1.86 -13.33 -24.59
C PRO A 241 -1.96 -13.70 -26.08
N ASP A 242 -2.80 -12.99 -26.85
CA ASP A 242 -2.91 -13.18 -28.30
C ASP A 242 -1.87 -12.41 -29.13
N GLY A 243 -0.99 -11.65 -28.46
CA GLY A 243 0.06 -10.83 -29.05
C GLY A 243 -0.35 -9.39 -29.40
N THR A 244 -1.58 -8.98 -29.10
CA THR A 244 -2.04 -7.60 -29.30
C THR A 244 -1.32 -6.65 -28.34
N PRO A 245 -0.76 -5.51 -28.78
CA PRO A 245 -0.14 -4.55 -27.87
C PRO A 245 -1.15 -3.93 -26.89
N LEU A 246 -0.76 -3.82 -25.62
CA LEU A 246 -1.56 -3.15 -24.60
C LEU A 246 -1.58 -1.63 -24.79
N GLU A 247 -2.72 -1.00 -24.49
CA GLU A 247 -2.86 0.46 -24.48
C GLU A 247 -1.99 1.08 -23.38
N THR A 248 -2.09 0.53 -22.18
CA THR A 248 -1.24 0.87 -21.03
C THR A 248 -0.44 -0.36 -20.65
N PRO A 249 0.88 -0.38 -20.86
CA PRO A 249 1.71 -1.52 -20.48
C PRO A 249 1.50 -1.91 -19.01
N GLY A 250 1.31 -3.20 -18.77
CA GLY A 250 1.11 -3.81 -17.46
C GLY A 250 -0.28 -3.59 -16.86
N ILE A 251 -1.23 -2.94 -17.55
CA ILE A 251 -2.55 -2.64 -16.99
C ILE A 251 -3.67 -3.05 -17.95
N VAL A 252 -4.67 -3.74 -17.42
CA VAL A 252 -5.99 -3.94 -18.03
C VAL A 252 -7.04 -3.26 -17.17
N HIS A 253 -7.84 -2.38 -17.77
CA HIS A 253 -9.01 -1.79 -17.14
C HIS A 253 -10.24 -2.66 -17.42
N GLU A 254 -10.64 -3.43 -16.41
CA GLU A 254 -11.77 -4.34 -16.52
C GLU A 254 -13.10 -3.59 -16.54
N LYS A 255 -14.09 -4.08 -17.29
CA LYS A 255 -15.33 -3.30 -17.53
C LYS A 255 -16.41 -3.51 -16.49
N GLU A 256 -16.30 -4.58 -15.72
CA GLU A 256 -17.31 -5.00 -14.75
C GLU A 256 -16.70 -4.98 -13.36
N ALA A 257 -17.45 -4.49 -12.38
CA ALA A 257 -17.02 -4.51 -11.00
C ALA A 257 -16.95 -5.96 -10.50
N VAL A 258 -15.85 -6.30 -9.84
CA VAL A 258 -15.64 -7.58 -9.18
C VAL A 258 -15.20 -7.32 -7.75
N GLU A 259 -15.77 -8.07 -6.81
CA GLU A 259 -15.34 -8.11 -5.42
C GLU A 259 -14.87 -9.52 -5.09
N ILE A 260 -13.81 -9.64 -4.30
CA ILE A 260 -13.23 -10.93 -3.92
C ILE A 260 -13.64 -11.28 -2.49
N ASP A 261 -14.19 -12.47 -2.31
CA ASP A 261 -14.43 -13.07 -0.99
C ASP A 261 -13.19 -13.87 -0.58
N TYR A 262 -12.44 -13.39 0.42
CA TYR A 262 -11.23 -14.07 0.88
C TYR A 262 -11.50 -15.48 1.41
N ALA A 263 -12.69 -15.73 1.98
CA ALA A 263 -13.04 -17.04 2.52
C ALA A 263 -13.41 -18.06 1.41
N ASN A 264 -13.75 -17.58 0.21
CA ASN A 264 -14.10 -18.40 -0.94
C ASN A 264 -13.74 -17.66 -2.23
N VAL A 265 -12.44 -17.58 -2.51
CA VAL A 265 -11.91 -16.85 -3.66
C VAL A 265 -12.43 -17.48 -4.95
N GLU A 266 -13.21 -16.72 -5.71
CA GLU A 266 -13.72 -17.11 -7.03
C GLU A 266 -13.48 -15.97 -8.01
N LEU A 267 -13.04 -16.30 -9.23
CA LEU A 267 -12.83 -15.35 -10.30
C LEU A 267 -13.16 -16.00 -11.65
N ASP A 268 -13.90 -15.29 -12.51
CA ASP A 268 -14.26 -15.79 -13.83
C ASP A 268 -13.03 -15.93 -14.74
N ASP A 269 -13.00 -17.01 -15.54
CA ASP A 269 -11.90 -17.33 -16.46
C ASP A 269 -11.53 -16.18 -17.42
N GLN A 270 -12.46 -15.27 -17.71
CA GLN A 270 -12.21 -14.12 -18.60
C GLN A 270 -11.20 -13.11 -18.02
N TYR A 271 -11.01 -13.09 -16.70
CA TYR A 271 -10.09 -12.20 -15.99
C TYR A 271 -8.73 -12.84 -15.70
N ILE A 272 -8.52 -14.07 -16.19
CA ILE A 272 -7.33 -14.85 -15.92
C ILE A 272 -6.54 -14.99 -17.21
N TRP A 273 -5.41 -14.30 -17.28
CA TRP A 273 -4.44 -14.50 -18.35
C TRP A 273 -3.62 -15.76 -18.12
N ASP A 274 -3.03 -16.28 -19.19
CA ASP A 274 -2.08 -17.38 -19.09
C ASP A 274 -0.89 -16.99 -18.20
N ASN A 275 -0.69 -17.71 -17.10
CA ASN A 275 0.39 -17.43 -16.14
C ASN A 275 1.79 -17.67 -16.71
N GLU A 276 1.92 -18.34 -17.85
CA GLU A 276 3.21 -18.39 -18.57
C GLU A 276 3.52 -17.09 -19.31
N HIS A 277 2.47 -16.32 -19.65
CA HIS A 277 2.59 -15.06 -20.37
C HIS A 277 2.87 -13.87 -19.44
N ALA A 278 2.12 -13.76 -18.36
CA ALA A 278 2.31 -12.73 -17.35
C ALA A 278 1.77 -13.15 -15.98
N LEU A 279 2.37 -12.63 -14.91
CA LEU A 279 1.88 -12.75 -13.55
C LEU A 279 0.61 -11.91 -13.43
N ASN A 280 -0.52 -12.58 -13.21
CA ASN A 280 -1.78 -11.94 -12.95
C ASN A 280 -1.78 -11.28 -11.57
N VAL A 281 -2.13 -10.00 -11.53
CA VAL A 281 -2.38 -9.23 -10.30
C VAL A 281 -3.78 -8.65 -10.36
N TRP A 282 -4.68 -9.09 -9.50
CA TRP A 282 -6.07 -8.62 -9.47
C TRP A 282 -6.25 -7.55 -8.39
N VAL A 283 -6.72 -6.37 -8.80
CA VAL A 283 -6.91 -5.22 -7.91
C VAL A 283 -8.39 -4.94 -7.76
N SER A 284 -8.94 -5.39 -6.64
CA SER A 284 -10.38 -5.34 -6.36
C SER A 284 -10.63 -5.15 -4.85
N PRO A 285 -11.84 -4.72 -4.44
CA PRO A 285 -12.24 -4.83 -3.04
C PRO A 285 -12.17 -6.30 -2.57
N ILE A 286 -11.52 -6.53 -1.43
CA ILE A 286 -11.46 -7.84 -0.77
C ILE A 286 -12.27 -7.81 0.51
N ASN A 287 -13.23 -8.72 0.64
CA ASN A 287 -14.18 -8.83 1.74
C ASN A 287 -13.95 -10.13 2.53
N ASN A 288 -14.61 -10.25 3.70
CA ASN A 288 -14.50 -11.40 4.62
C ASN A 288 -13.06 -11.74 5.03
N VAL A 289 -12.23 -10.70 5.12
CA VAL A 289 -10.82 -10.78 5.53
C VAL A 289 -10.71 -10.89 7.04
N TYR A 290 -9.58 -11.40 7.51
CA TYR A 290 -9.19 -11.21 8.90
C TYR A 290 -8.85 -9.73 9.11
N GLU A 291 -9.48 -9.11 10.10
CA GLU A 291 -9.17 -7.73 10.50
C GLU A 291 -8.30 -7.78 11.75
N ASP A 292 -7.05 -7.32 11.62
CA ASP A 292 -6.25 -6.89 12.76
C ASP A 292 -6.76 -5.51 13.23
N GLU A 293 -6.68 -5.21 14.52
CA GLU A 293 -7.09 -3.91 15.07
C GLU A 293 -6.23 -2.75 14.53
N TYR A 294 -5.01 -3.04 14.08
CA TYR A 294 -4.01 -2.03 13.72
C TYR A 294 -3.63 -1.99 12.23
N SER A 295 -4.11 -2.92 11.40
CA SER A 295 -3.74 -2.98 9.99
C SER A 295 -4.94 -3.19 9.07
N ILE A 296 -4.81 -2.68 7.85
CA ILE A 296 -5.75 -2.98 6.76
C ILE A 296 -5.23 -4.21 6.01
N PHE A 297 -6.13 -5.11 5.63
CA PHE A 297 -5.77 -6.24 4.78
C PHE A 297 -5.38 -5.76 3.38
N ALA A 298 -4.08 -5.77 3.09
CA ALA A 298 -3.51 -5.16 1.88
C ALA A 298 -3.60 -6.05 0.63
N GLY A 299 -3.52 -7.36 0.82
CA GLY A 299 -3.51 -8.32 -0.27
C GLY A 299 -3.31 -9.74 0.22
N PHE A 300 -3.26 -10.66 -0.73
CA PHE A 300 -2.78 -12.02 -0.54
C PHE A 300 -2.32 -12.59 -1.88
N SER A 301 -1.60 -13.69 -1.82
CA SER A 301 -1.12 -14.42 -2.98
C SER A 301 -1.15 -15.91 -2.71
N PHE A 302 -0.93 -16.70 -3.76
CA PHE A 302 -0.76 -18.13 -3.62
C PHE A 302 0.72 -18.48 -3.63
N PHE A 303 1.13 -19.35 -2.71
CA PHE A 303 2.46 -19.95 -2.73
C PHE A 303 2.71 -20.70 -4.05
N PRO A 304 3.98 -20.80 -4.48
CA PRO A 304 4.35 -21.48 -5.71
C PRO A 304 4.01 -22.97 -5.66
N TYR A 305 3.60 -23.50 -6.82
CA TYR A 305 3.26 -24.91 -6.99
C TYR A 305 4.46 -25.70 -7.52
N PHE A 306 4.76 -26.84 -6.87
CA PHE A 306 5.86 -27.72 -7.26
C PHE A 306 5.35 -29.14 -7.59
N ASP A 307 6.26 -29.95 -8.16
CA ASP A 307 6.13 -31.41 -8.07
C ASP A 307 6.36 -31.87 -6.62
N GLU A 308 5.75 -33.00 -6.25
CA GLU A 308 5.82 -33.55 -4.89
C GLU A 308 7.26 -33.80 -4.41
N ASP A 309 8.19 -34.18 -5.31
CA ASP A 309 9.59 -34.45 -4.99
C ASP A 309 10.50 -33.21 -5.05
N GLU A 310 9.99 -32.07 -5.51
CA GLU A 310 10.71 -30.78 -5.56
C GLU A 310 10.15 -29.74 -4.58
N MET A 311 9.09 -30.07 -3.83
CA MET A 311 8.36 -29.17 -2.95
C MET A 311 9.24 -28.60 -1.83
N MET A 312 9.24 -27.28 -1.68
CA MET A 312 9.91 -26.59 -0.58
C MET A 312 9.08 -26.65 0.71
N GLU A 313 9.76 -26.67 1.86
CA GLU A 313 9.12 -26.46 3.15
C GLU A 313 8.43 -25.08 3.17
N GLY A 314 7.24 -25.03 3.78
CA GLY A 314 6.35 -23.86 3.73
C GLY A 314 5.48 -23.75 2.46
N CYS A 315 5.79 -24.49 1.39
CA CYS A 315 5.03 -24.47 0.13
C CYS A 315 4.25 -25.79 -0.10
N GLU A 316 3.55 -26.27 0.92
CA GLU A 316 3.02 -27.65 1.00
C GLU A 316 1.80 -27.95 0.09
N THR A 317 1.52 -27.12 -0.92
CA THR A 317 0.42 -27.32 -1.86
C THR A 317 0.96 -27.83 -3.20
N PRO A 318 0.85 -29.14 -3.51
CA PRO A 318 1.33 -29.66 -4.79
C PRO A 318 0.48 -29.16 -5.95
N TYR A 319 1.10 -29.02 -7.13
CA TYR A 319 0.40 -28.64 -8.35
C TYR A 319 -0.73 -29.60 -8.71
N GLN A 320 -1.85 -29.08 -9.23
CA GLN A 320 -2.91 -29.87 -9.84
C GLN A 320 -3.36 -29.24 -11.18
N PRO A 321 -3.71 -30.04 -12.21
CA PRO A 321 -4.18 -29.49 -13.47
C PRO A 321 -5.39 -28.56 -13.30
N GLY A 322 -5.31 -27.36 -13.88
CA GLY A 322 -6.38 -26.37 -13.86
C GLY A 322 -6.36 -25.43 -12.66
N VAL A 323 -5.37 -25.52 -11.77
CA VAL A 323 -5.12 -24.47 -10.76
C VAL A 323 -4.48 -23.25 -11.42
N VAL A 324 -4.87 -22.08 -10.92
CA VAL A 324 -4.30 -20.79 -11.29
C VAL A 324 -3.57 -20.24 -10.07
N SER A 325 -2.53 -19.46 -10.28
CA SER A 325 -1.82 -18.69 -9.25
C SER A 325 -1.80 -17.21 -9.64
N GLY A 326 -1.53 -16.34 -8.67
CA GLY A 326 -1.41 -14.90 -8.88
C GLY A 326 -1.48 -14.13 -7.56
N ILE A 327 -1.57 -12.82 -7.67
CA ILE A 327 -1.60 -11.89 -6.54
C ILE A 327 -2.94 -11.15 -6.53
N PHE A 328 -3.53 -10.98 -5.36
CA PHE A 328 -4.69 -10.12 -5.13
C PHE A 328 -4.26 -8.94 -4.27
N LEU A 329 -4.52 -7.72 -4.74
CA LEU A 329 -4.32 -6.49 -3.97
C LEU A 329 -5.67 -5.86 -3.66
N ASN A 330 -5.83 -5.43 -2.40
CA ASN A 330 -7.05 -4.82 -1.94
C ASN A 330 -7.10 -3.35 -2.38
N THR A 331 -8.10 -3.01 -3.20
CA THR A 331 -8.36 -1.63 -3.61
C THR A 331 -8.39 -0.66 -2.43
N ARG A 332 -8.95 -1.08 -1.28
CA ARG A 332 -9.05 -0.23 -0.09
C ARG A 332 -7.68 0.14 0.48
N ALA A 333 -6.69 -0.75 0.38
CA ALA A 333 -5.34 -0.52 0.86
C ALA A 333 -4.51 0.27 -0.16
N MET A 334 -4.63 -0.06 -1.45
CA MET A 334 -3.92 0.66 -2.53
C MET A 334 -4.27 2.15 -2.63
N THR A 335 -5.48 2.56 -2.22
CA THR A 335 -5.86 3.97 -2.14
C THR A 335 -5.33 4.69 -0.90
N MET A 336 -4.76 3.96 0.07
CA MET A 336 -4.12 4.57 1.24
C MET A 336 -2.72 5.05 0.88
N ALA A 337 -2.37 6.21 1.44
CA ALA A 337 -1.02 6.72 1.38
C ALA A 337 0.00 5.72 1.96
N ASN A 338 1.18 5.64 1.33
CA ASN A 338 2.32 4.81 1.75
C ASN A 338 2.16 3.29 1.58
N ASP A 339 1.07 2.82 0.99
CA ASP A 339 0.86 1.39 0.74
C ASP A 339 1.49 0.89 -0.55
N VAL A 340 2.71 1.34 -0.88
CA VAL A 340 3.43 0.97 -2.14
C VAL A 340 4.14 -0.38 -2.07
N LYS A 341 3.99 -1.11 -0.95
CA LYS A 341 4.78 -2.30 -0.61
C LYS A 341 4.03 -3.60 -0.89
N SER A 342 2.71 -3.53 -0.98
CA SER A 342 1.80 -4.69 -1.03
C SER A 342 2.15 -5.62 -2.17
N PHE A 343 2.39 -5.10 -3.37
CA PHE A 343 2.84 -5.96 -4.47
C PHE A 343 4.18 -6.63 -4.20
N ALA A 344 5.16 -5.92 -3.64
CA ALA A 344 6.48 -6.46 -3.33
C ALA A 344 6.41 -7.57 -2.26
N HIS A 345 5.57 -7.39 -1.24
CA HIS A 345 5.32 -8.38 -0.20
C HIS A 345 4.67 -9.64 -0.76
N GLU A 346 3.56 -9.48 -1.50
CA GLU A 346 2.84 -10.60 -2.10
C GLU A 346 3.66 -11.32 -3.18
N ALA A 347 4.51 -10.60 -3.90
CA ALA A 347 5.46 -11.22 -4.81
C ALA A 347 6.47 -12.10 -4.07
N GLY A 348 6.78 -11.81 -2.81
CA GLY A 348 7.64 -12.65 -1.97
C GLY A 348 7.00 -14.00 -1.69
N HIS A 349 5.74 -14.00 -1.28
CA HIS A 349 4.93 -15.22 -1.10
C HIS A 349 4.76 -16.01 -2.41
N PHE A 350 4.43 -15.33 -3.51
CA PHE A 350 4.38 -15.93 -4.84
C PHE A 350 5.70 -16.62 -5.23
N LEU A 351 6.83 -16.09 -4.74
CA LEU A 351 8.18 -16.64 -4.94
C LEU A 351 8.64 -17.59 -3.82
N GLY A 352 7.76 -17.96 -2.88
CA GLY A 352 8.02 -19.00 -1.88
C GLY A 352 8.61 -18.51 -0.56
N LEU A 353 8.49 -17.21 -0.26
CA LEU A 353 8.89 -16.64 1.03
C LEU A 353 7.73 -16.66 2.03
N GLU A 354 8.04 -16.90 3.30
CA GLU A 354 7.09 -16.85 4.41
C GLU A 354 7.30 -15.56 5.22
N HIS A 355 6.34 -15.22 6.09
CA HIS A 355 6.49 -14.10 7.01
C HIS A 355 7.65 -14.31 7.99
N VAL A 356 8.50 -13.30 8.18
CA VAL A 356 9.67 -13.38 9.09
C VAL A 356 9.31 -13.56 10.57
N TYR A 357 8.07 -13.28 10.95
CA TYR A 357 7.58 -13.43 12.32
C TYR A 357 6.77 -14.72 12.54
N ILE A 358 6.64 -15.59 11.52
CA ILE A 358 5.80 -16.78 11.64
C ILE A 358 6.28 -17.71 12.77
N GLU A 359 5.35 -18.26 13.54
CA GLU A 359 5.68 -19.32 14.48
C GLU A 359 5.98 -20.61 13.70
N GLY A 360 7.16 -21.19 13.90
CA GLY A 360 7.53 -22.46 13.26
C GLY A 360 8.55 -22.37 12.14
N ASP A 361 9.26 -21.23 12.05
CA ASP A 361 10.37 -20.94 11.11
C ASP A 361 9.89 -20.42 9.73
N ASP A 362 10.54 -19.40 9.20
CA ASP A 362 10.34 -18.89 7.83
C ASP A 362 11.29 -19.58 6.82
N TYR A 363 12.03 -20.58 7.30
CA TYR A 363 12.97 -21.43 6.57
C TYR A 363 14.19 -20.65 6.05
N CYS A 364 14.53 -19.54 6.71
CA CYS A 364 15.72 -18.73 6.46
C CYS A 364 16.47 -18.55 7.79
N GLU A 365 17.76 -18.87 7.83
CA GLU A 365 18.52 -18.77 9.09
C GLU A 365 19.04 -17.34 9.35
N ASP A 366 19.02 -16.49 8.32
CA ASP A 366 19.50 -15.11 8.36
C ASP A 366 18.40 -14.05 8.59
N THR A 367 17.16 -14.48 8.84
CA THR A 367 16.02 -13.63 9.22
C THR A 367 15.81 -13.68 10.74
N PRO A 368 16.00 -12.55 11.47
CA PRO A 368 15.77 -12.55 12.90
C PRO A 368 14.28 -12.66 13.25
N TRP A 369 13.89 -13.73 13.92
CA TRP A 369 12.53 -13.91 14.40
C TRP A 369 12.21 -12.99 15.60
N TYR A 370 10.99 -12.46 15.63
CA TYR A 370 10.46 -11.70 16.77
C TYR A 370 9.03 -12.10 17.10
N ASP A 371 8.65 -11.98 18.37
CA ASP A 371 7.27 -12.22 18.83
C ASP A 371 6.37 -11.03 18.41
N ARG A 372 5.58 -11.23 17.36
CA ARG A 372 4.69 -10.19 16.80
C ARG A 372 3.58 -9.80 17.77
N ASP A 373 3.01 -10.74 18.51
CA ASP A 373 1.93 -10.44 19.47
C ASP A 373 2.45 -9.57 20.62
N ALA A 374 3.64 -9.88 21.15
CA ALA A 374 4.29 -9.07 22.16
C ALA A 374 4.68 -7.67 21.63
N TYR A 375 5.12 -7.59 20.37
CA TYR A 375 5.40 -6.32 19.70
C TYR A 375 4.14 -5.45 19.58
N LEU A 376 3.02 -6.02 19.13
CA LEU A 376 1.74 -5.32 19.03
C LEU A 376 1.21 -4.86 20.39
N GLU A 377 1.33 -5.69 21.44
CA GLU A 377 0.93 -5.30 22.80
C GLU A 377 1.77 -4.12 23.31
N ALA A 378 3.07 -4.13 23.06
CA ALA A 378 4.00 -3.09 23.50
C ALA A 378 3.82 -1.77 22.74
N THR A 379 3.56 -1.84 21.43
CA THR A 379 3.49 -0.66 20.57
C THR A 379 2.08 -0.10 20.46
N GLN A 380 1.03 -0.90 20.64
CA GLN A 380 -0.38 -0.49 20.50
C GLN A 380 -0.65 0.23 19.17
N GLY A 381 -0.05 -0.27 18.08
CA GLY A 381 -0.15 0.30 16.73
C GLY A 381 0.66 1.58 16.50
N ASN A 382 1.50 1.99 17.46
CA ASN A 382 2.41 3.12 17.24
C ASN A 382 3.47 2.78 16.20
N ILE A 383 3.92 3.81 15.47
CA ILE A 383 5.00 3.70 14.52
C ILE A 383 6.31 3.37 15.26
N GLU A 384 6.79 2.14 15.11
CA GLU A 384 8.04 1.64 15.67
C GLU A 384 8.75 0.79 14.61
N TYR A 385 9.99 1.15 14.26
CA TYR A 385 10.73 0.52 13.17
C TYR A 385 11.73 -0.51 13.67
N THR A 386 11.85 -0.69 14.99
CA THR A 386 12.72 -1.70 15.58
C THR A 386 11.93 -2.89 16.10
N ARG A 387 12.62 -4.03 16.19
CA ARG A 387 12.15 -5.29 16.78
C ARG A 387 13.20 -5.80 17.74
N THR A 388 12.79 -6.73 18.60
CA THR A 388 13.72 -7.46 19.49
C THR A 388 13.75 -8.91 19.02
N ASP A 389 14.92 -9.37 18.58
CA ASP A 389 15.16 -10.77 18.26
C ASP A 389 14.88 -11.61 19.50
N ALA A 390 13.99 -12.59 19.40
CA ALA A 390 13.58 -13.34 20.58
C ALA A 390 14.59 -14.41 21.02
N ALA A 391 15.48 -14.84 20.13
CA ALA A 391 16.53 -15.80 20.43
C ALA A 391 17.72 -15.13 21.13
N THR A 392 18.10 -13.93 20.69
CA THR A 392 19.29 -13.22 21.18
C THR A 392 18.98 -12.07 22.16
N GLY A 393 17.79 -11.48 22.07
CA GLY A 393 17.40 -10.26 22.77
C GLY A 393 18.00 -8.98 22.17
N GLU A 394 18.62 -9.05 21.00
CA GLU A 394 19.20 -7.90 20.31
C GLU A 394 18.12 -7.07 19.60
N ILE A 395 18.31 -5.76 19.58
CA ILE A 395 17.41 -4.84 18.85
C ILE A 395 17.92 -4.69 17.42
N PHE A 396 17.03 -4.84 16.46
CA PHE A 396 17.31 -4.65 15.04
C PHE A 396 16.23 -3.78 14.38
N PHE A 397 16.55 -3.20 13.21
CA PHE A 397 15.56 -2.49 12.40
C PHE A 397 14.79 -3.50 11.53
N SER A 398 13.46 -3.43 11.53
CA SER A 398 12.63 -4.19 10.61
C SER A 398 12.80 -3.62 9.21
N ASP A 399 13.48 -4.35 8.34
CA ASP A 399 13.76 -3.95 6.96
C ASP A 399 13.46 -4.99 5.90
N ASN A 400 13.10 -6.20 6.32
CA ASN A 400 12.65 -7.26 5.44
C ASN A 400 11.27 -6.94 4.84
N ILE A 401 11.08 -7.22 3.55
CA ILE A 401 9.79 -7.02 2.88
C ILE A 401 8.69 -7.94 3.41
N MET A 402 9.04 -9.10 3.98
CA MET A 402 8.10 -10.11 4.50
C MET A 402 7.65 -9.86 5.95
N ASP A 403 7.85 -8.65 6.49
CA ASP A 403 7.26 -8.19 7.76
C ASP A 403 5.91 -7.47 7.49
N TYR A 404 5.05 -7.33 8.50
CA TYR A 404 3.71 -6.70 8.40
C TYR A 404 3.63 -5.32 9.03
N GLU A 405 4.35 -5.12 10.13
CA GLU A 405 4.21 -3.92 10.94
C GLU A 405 5.03 -2.76 10.37
N TYR A 406 4.85 -1.55 10.90
CA TYR A 406 5.67 -0.40 10.52
C TYR A 406 7.17 -0.77 10.53
N GLY A 407 7.82 -0.55 9.39
CA GLY A 407 9.16 -1.02 9.09
C GLY A 407 9.64 -0.43 7.77
N PHE A 408 10.92 -0.63 7.46
CA PHE A 408 11.51 -0.14 6.22
C PHE A 408 11.09 -0.97 5.01
N MET A 409 10.82 -2.27 5.19
CA MET A 409 10.23 -3.16 4.17
C MET A 409 10.87 -2.94 2.79
N ALA A 410 12.20 -3.06 2.74
CA ALA A 410 13.02 -2.60 1.62
C ALA A 410 14.16 -3.56 1.27
N GLY A 411 14.17 -4.77 1.83
CA GLY A 411 15.21 -5.77 1.61
C GLY A 411 14.70 -7.21 1.61
N ILE A 412 15.52 -8.08 1.04
CA ILE A 412 15.40 -9.55 1.00
C ILE A 412 16.76 -10.13 1.39
N THR A 413 16.77 -11.14 2.27
CA THR A 413 18.01 -11.72 2.81
C THR A 413 18.63 -12.73 1.84
N PRO A 414 19.94 -13.05 1.96
CA PRO A 414 20.57 -14.11 1.20
C PRO A 414 19.82 -15.45 1.18
N ASP A 415 19.36 -15.97 2.33
CA ASP A 415 18.65 -17.25 2.37
C ASP A 415 17.28 -17.16 1.67
N GLN A 416 16.57 -16.04 1.81
CA GLN A 416 15.35 -15.77 1.04
C GLN A 416 15.63 -15.74 -0.47
N VAL A 417 16.77 -15.18 -0.90
CA VAL A 417 17.18 -15.22 -2.31
C VAL A 417 17.44 -16.64 -2.79
N GLU A 418 18.04 -17.52 -1.99
CA GLU A 418 18.20 -18.93 -2.35
C GLU A 418 16.85 -19.61 -2.60
N ARG A 419 15.84 -19.32 -1.76
CA ARG A 419 14.47 -19.82 -1.94
C ARG A 419 13.82 -19.27 -3.21
N ILE A 420 13.91 -17.97 -3.47
CA ILE A 420 13.42 -17.36 -4.71
C ILE A 420 14.04 -18.05 -5.93
N GLN A 421 15.36 -18.21 -5.95
CA GLN A 421 16.08 -18.84 -7.06
C GLN A 421 15.69 -20.31 -7.25
N TYR A 422 15.40 -21.03 -6.17
CA TYR A 422 14.86 -22.37 -6.24
C TYR A 422 13.45 -22.38 -6.86
N THR A 423 12.56 -21.48 -6.41
CA THR A 423 11.21 -21.31 -6.96
C THR A 423 11.24 -21.07 -8.47
N LEU A 424 12.05 -20.11 -8.96
CA LEU A 424 12.15 -19.79 -10.39
C LEU A 424 12.52 -21.02 -11.25
N LYS A 425 13.29 -21.95 -10.69
CA LYS A 425 13.78 -23.12 -11.41
C LYS A 425 12.84 -24.33 -11.35
N HIS A 426 12.08 -24.47 -10.26
CA HIS A 426 11.38 -25.71 -9.93
C HIS A 426 9.85 -25.56 -9.85
N ALA A 427 9.33 -24.33 -9.73
CA ALA A 427 7.89 -24.09 -9.66
C ALA A 427 7.24 -24.04 -11.05
N TYR A 428 5.94 -24.36 -11.07
CA TYR A 428 5.06 -24.12 -12.21
C TYR A 428 4.47 -22.71 -12.17
N LEU A 429 3.96 -22.25 -13.33
CA LEU A 429 3.18 -21.00 -13.45
C LEU A 429 3.96 -19.73 -13.07
N ILE A 430 5.30 -19.78 -13.17
CA ILE A 430 6.14 -18.59 -13.12
C ILE A 430 6.30 -18.07 -14.56
N PRO A 431 5.87 -16.84 -14.88
CA PRO A 431 5.97 -16.31 -16.24
C PRO A 431 7.42 -16.05 -16.65
N GLY A 432 7.70 -16.13 -17.96
CA GLY A 432 9.01 -15.82 -18.58
C GLY A 432 9.78 -17.05 -19.12
N GLU A 433 11.04 -16.85 -19.51
CA GLU A 433 11.86 -17.89 -20.17
C GLU A 433 12.46 -18.94 -19.21
N ALA A 434 12.31 -18.79 -17.89
CA ALA A 434 12.79 -19.74 -16.90
C ALA A 434 11.62 -20.19 -16.00
N GLY A 435 11.23 -21.43 -16.21
CA GLY A 435 10.29 -22.19 -15.43
C GLY A 435 10.45 -23.64 -15.85
N LYS A 436 9.75 -24.56 -15.19
CA LYS A 436 9.76 -25.95 -15.64
C LYS A 436 9.14 -26.01 -17.04
N GLU A 437 9.97 -26.19 -18.08
CA GLU A 437 9.60 -26.15 -19.52
C GLU A 437 8.47 -27.13 -19.92
N ASP A 438 8.15 -28.10 -19.05
CA ASP A 438 7.13 -29.11 -19.27
C ASP A 438 5.90 -28.89 -18.36
N THR A 439 5.22 -27.75 -18.46
CA THR A 439 3.81 -27.69 -18.07
C THR A 439 3.01 -28.62 -19.00
N PRO A 440 2.15 -29.51 -18.49
CA PRO A 440 1.23 -30.26 -19.33
C PRO A 440 0.23 -29.28 -19.95
N ALA A 441 0.54 -28.77 -21.14
CA ALA A 441 -0.26 -27.90 -22.00
C ALA A 441 -1.62 -27.49 -21.42
N VAL A 442 -1.71 -26.29 -20.82
CA VAL A 442 -2.97 -25.66 -20.43
C VAL A 442 -3.70 -25.25 -21.72
N ARG A 443 -4.28 -26.24 -22.40
CA ARG A 443 -5.17 -26.00 -23.53
C ARG A 443 -6.47 -25.41 -22.99
N SER A 444 -6.52 -24.08 -22.99
CA SER A 444 -7.69 -23.25 -23.24
C SER A 444 -8.91 -24.06 -23.75
N ALA A 445 -9.86 -24.34 -22.85
CA ALA A 445 -11.22 -24.76 -23.18
C ALA A 445 -12.14 -24.78 -21.94
N GLY A 446 -12.72 -23.62 -21.59
CA GLY A 446 -14.07 -23.48 -21.02
C GLY A 446 -14.51 -24.44 -19.92
N GLN A 447 -13.68 -24.64 -18.90
CA GLN A 447 -14.11 -25.19 -17.62
C GLN A 447 -13.88 -24.12 -16.55
N PRO A 448 -14.86 -23.85 -15.67
CA PRO A 448 -14.64 -22.92 -14.57
C PRO A 448 -13.45 -23.43 -13.74
N HIS A 449 -12.41 -22.60 -13.64
CA HIS A 449 -11.26 -22.87 -12.80
C HIS A 449 -11.70 -22.85 -11.33
N ARG A 450 -11.43 -23.95 -10.60
CA ARG A 450 -11.83 -24.09 -9.19
C ARG A 450 -10.67 -23.72 -8.28
N PHE A 451 -10.82 -22.64 -7.52
CA PHE A 451 -10.08 -22.47 -6.27
C PHE A 451 -10.82 -23.24 -5.16
N GLY A 452 -10.61 -24.57 -5.11
CA GLY A 452 -11.10 -25.41 -4.00
C GLY A 452 -12.61 -25.72 -3.96
N ASP A 453 -12.93 -26.91 -3.46
CA ASP A 453 -14.30 -27.45 -3.45
C ASP A 453 -15.09 -27.01 -2.21
N LYS A 454 -15.96 -26.00 -2.34
CA LYS A 454 -17.28 -25.99 -1.66
C LYS A 454 -18.22 -24.91 -2.21
N PRO A 455 -19.21 -25.25 -3.05
CA PRO A 455 -20.34 -24.37 -3.29
C PRO A 455 -21.26 -24.44 -2.06
N VAL A 456 -21.46 -23.32 -1.36
CA VAL A 456 -22.58 -23.20 -0.42
C VAL A 456 -23.62 -22.27 -1.03
N ARG A 457 -24.79 -22.86 -1.25
CA ARG A 457 -26.06 -22.27 -1.63
C ARG A 457 -26.49 -21.05 -0.82
#